data_AF-A0A0P8Z9K9-F1
#
_entry.id   AF-A0A0P8Z9K9-F1
#
_cell.length_a   1.000
_cell.length_b   1.000
_cell.length_c   1.000
_cell.angle_alpha   90.00
_cell.angle_beta   90.00
_cell.angle_gamma   90.00
#
_symmetry.space_group_name_H-M   'P 1'
#
loop_
_entity.id
_entity.type
_entity.pdbx_description
1 polymer ?
#
loop_
_entity_poly.entity_id
_entity_poly.type
_entity_poly.pdbx_seq_one_letter_code
_entity_poly.pdbx_strand_id
1 'polypeptide(L)' 'MNPLEEALKIREEIIAWRRDFHMHPEVGYEEERTSQIVEEHLKEWGYRIKRIGTGVLADIGKGKKTIALRADMDALP' A
#
# COMPACT_ATOMS: atom_id res chain seq x y z
N MET A 1 8.67 14.11 17.36
CA MET A 1 7.85 14.11 16.14
C MET A 1 6.45 13.69 16.55
N ASN A 2 5.44 14.50 16.24
CA ASN A 2 4.05 14.19 16.55
C ASN A 2 3.45 13.39 15.37
N PRO A 3 3.10 12.10 15.54
CA PRO A 3 2.58 11.28 14.43
C PRO A 3 1.31 11.84 13.79
N LEU A 4 0.48 12.54 14.57
CA LEU A 4 -0.74 13.16 14.05
C LEU A 4 -0.43 14.32 13.09
N GLU A 5 0.55 15.15 13.44
CA GLU A 5 0.96 16.26 12.56
C GLU A 5 1.55 15.76 11.25
N GLU A 6 2.38 14.71 11.28
CA GLU A 6 2.93 14.10 10.07
C GLU A 6 1.84 13.47 9.20
N ALA A 7 0.88 12.76 9.80
CA ALA A 7 -0.24 12.17 9.08
C ALA A 7 -1.10 13.23 8.38
N LEU A 8 -1.28 14.40 9.00
CA LEU A 8 -2.03 15.51 8.41
C LEU A 8 -1.34 16.11 7.17
N LYS A 9 -0.02 16.03 7.05
CA LYS A 9 0.72 16.55 5.88
C LYS A 9 0.43 15.76 4.61
N ILE A 10 0.16 14.46 4.73
CA ILE A 10 -0.13 13.56 3.60
C ILE A 10 -1.63 13.34 3.37
N ARG A 11 -2.48 14.10 4.06
CA ARG A 11 -3.94 13.91 4.02
C ARG A 11 -4.52 13.95 2.61
N GLU A 12 -4.14 14.96 1.82
CA GLU A 12 -4.70 15.15 0.48
C GLU A 12 -4.29 14.04 -0.48
N GLU A 13 -3.06 13.54 -0.35
CA GLU A 13 -2.54 12.40 -1.11
C GLU A 13 -3.30 11.11 -0.77
N ILE A 14 -3.51 10.83 0.53
CA ILE A 14 -4.33 9.68 0.98
C ILE A 14 -5.77 9.80 0.43
N ILE A 15 -6.37 10.99 0.46
CA ILE A 15 -7.72 11.20 -0.09
C ILE A 15 -7.74 10.93 -1.60
N ALA A 16 -6.72 11.36 -2.33
CA ALA A 16 -6.59 11.12 -3.76
C ALA A 16 -6.48 9.62 -4.08
N TRP A 17 -5.59 8.89 -3.41
CA TRP A 17 -5.47 7.44 -3.57
C TRP A 17 -6.77 6.71 -3.24
N ARG A 18 -7.42 7.07 -2.13
CA ARG A 18 -8.70 6.46 -1.75
C ARG A 18 -9.74 6.66 -2.85
N ARG A 19 -9.86 7.88 -3.40
CA ARG A 19 -10.82 8.16 -4.49
C ARG A 19 -10.47 7.37 -5.74
N ASP A 20 -9.20 7.29 -6.10
CA ASP A 20 -8.75 6.54 -7.26
C ASP A 20 -9.08 5.04 -7.17
N PHE A 21 -8.71 4.39 -6.06
CA PHE A 21 -9.02 2.98 -5.84
C PHE A 21 -10.53 2.71 -5.74
N HIS A 22 -11.30 3.62 -5.14
CA HIS A 22 -12.76 3.48 -5.10
C HIS A 22 -13.43 3.65 -6.48
N MET A 23 -12.84 4.44 -7.38
CA MET A 23 -13.37 4.63 -8.74
C MET A 23 -13.01 3.46 -9.67
N HIS A 24 -11.97 2.69 -9.33
CA HIS A 24 -11.50 1.53 -10.09
C HIS A 24 -11.43 0.29 -9.19
N PRO A 25 -12.57 -0.20 -8.67
CA PRO A 25 -12.58 -1.37 -7.80
C PRO A 25 -12.14 -2.62 -8.56
N GLU A 26 -11.29 -3.43 -7.93
CA GLU A 26 -10.87 -4.74 -8.43
C GLU A 26 -11.29 -5.82 -7.44
N VAL A 27 -11.82 -6.94 -7.93
CA VAL A 27 -12.32 -8.03 -7.09
C VAL A 27 -11.19 -8.97 -6.68
N GLY A 28 -11.46 -9.78 -5.64
CA GLY A 28 -10.53 -10.77 -5.10
C GLY A 28 -9.75 -11.55 -6.17
N TYR A 29 -8.42 -11.52 -6.07
CA TYR A 29 -7.44 -12.15 -6.99
C TYR A 29 -7.25 -11.48 -8.36
N GLU A 30 -7.90 -10.35 -8.62
CA GLU A 30 -7.81 -9.60 -9.88
C GLU A 30 -7.29 -8.16 -9.68
N GLU A 31 -6.70 -7.85 -8.53
CA GLU A 31 -6.23 -6.52 -8.12
C GLU A 31 -4.91 -6.10 -8.80
N GLU A 32 -4.74 -6.35 -10.10
CA GLU A 32 -3.47 -6.11 -10.81
C GLU A 32 -3.09 -4.63 -10.82
N ARG A 33 -4.04 -3.72 -11.09
CA ARG A 33 -3.78 -2.28 -11.12
C ARG A 33 -3.44 -1.76 -9.72
N THR A 34 -4.24 -2.13 -8.72
CA THR A 34 -4.06 -1.69 -7.34
C THR A 34 -2.74 -2.19 -6.78
N SER A 35 -2.41 -3.46 -7.02
CA SER A 35 -1.14 -4.05 -6.61
C SER A 35 0.06 -3.38 -7.28
N GLN A 36 -0.05 -3.03 -8.56
CA GLN A 36 1.00 -2.32 -9.28
C GLN A 36 1.25 -0.93 -8.70
N ILE A 37 0.20 -0.14 -8.44
CA ILE A 37 0.32 1.20 -7.85
C ILE A 37 0.98 1.13 -6.46
N VAL A 38 0.57 0.16 -5.63
CA VAL A 38 1.17 -0.07 -4.31
C VAL A 38 2.64 -0.47 -4.43
N GLU A 39 2.98 -1.37 -5.36
CA GLU A 39 4.37 -1.78 -5.63
C GLU A 39 5.25 -0.61 -6.07
N GLU A 40 4.75 0.27 -6.95
CA GLU A 40 5.48 1.43 -7.45
C GLU A 40 5.82 2.41 -6.32
N HIS A 41 4.83 2.80 -5.50
CA HIS A 41 5.08 3.68 -4.36
C HIS A 41 6.05 3.08 -3.34
N LEU A 42 5.90 1.79 -2.99
CA LEU A 42 6.79 1.15 -2.03
C LEU A 42 8.23 1.05 -2.56
N LYS A 43 8.42 0.83 -3.87
CA LYS A 43 9.74 0.88 -4.51
C LYS A 43 10.36 2.28 -4.42
N GLU A 44 9.59 3.32 -4.71
CA GLU A 44 10.04 4.71 -4.61
C GLU A 44 10.47 5.09 -3.19
N TRP A 45 9.79 4.54 -2.17
CA TRP A 45 10.14 4.73 -0.77
C TRP A 45 11.32 3.86 -0.29
N GLY A 46 11.89 3.02 -1.17
CA GLY A 46 13.09 2.24 -0.89
C GLY A 46 12.85 0.89 -0.20
N TYR A 47 11.62 0.36 -0.26
CA TYR A 47 11.32 -0.98 0.25
C TYR A 47 11.82 -2.06 -0.73
N ARG A 48 12.16 -3.24 -0.20
CA ARG A 48 12.38 -4.45 -0.99
C ARG A 48 11.03 -5.13 -1.20
N ILE A 49 10.66 -5.33 -2.46
CA ILE A 49 9.33 -5.83 -2.83
C ILE A 49 9.41 -7.25 -3.36
N LYS A 50 8.41 -8.07 -3.01
CA LYS A 50 8.14 -9.37 -3.61
C LYS A 50 6.65 -9.50 -3.88
N ARG A 51 6.27 -9.81 -5.13
CA ARG A 51 4.90 -10.17 -5.51
C ARG A 51 4.60 -11.66 -5.32
N ILE A 52 3.36 -11.98 -4.96
CA ILE A 52 2.78 -13.31 -4.89
C ILE A 52 1.36 -13.22 -5.48
N GLY A 53 1.22 -13.43 -6.79
CA GLY A 53 0.00 -13.01 -7.50
C GLY A 53 -0.18 -11.50 -7.39
N THR A 54 -1.37 -11.06 -6.98
CA THR A 54 -1.70 -9.66 -6.64
C THR A 54 -1.25 -9.29 -5.21
N GLY A 55 -0.79 -10.25 -4.39
CA GLY A 55 -0.23 -9.95 -3.08
C GLY A 55 1.11 -9.21 -3.17
N VAL A 56 1.27 -8.11 -2.43
CA VAL A 56 2.52 -7.34 -2.32
C VAL A 56 3.11 -7.51 -0.91
N LEU A 57 4.31 -8.10 -0.83
CA LEU A 57 5.13 -8.11 0.40
C LEU A 57 6.23 -7.06 0.27
N ALA A 58 6.34 -6.17 1.26
CA ALA A 58 7.36 -5.14 1.33
C ALA A 58 8.10 -5.16 2.66
N ASP A 59 9.42 -5.13 2.61
CA ASP A 59 10.28 -5.11 3.80
C ASP A 59 11.32 -3.99 3.74
N ILE A 60 11.57 -3.38 4.91
CA ILE A 60 12.59 -2.34 5.10
C ILE A 60 13.27 -2.52 6.45
N GLY A 61 14.54 -2.12 6.53
CA GLY A 61 15.34 -2.20 7.75
C GLY A 61 15.95 -3.58 8.01
N LYS A 62 16.61 -3.72 9.17
CA LYS A 62 17.28 -4.93 9.63
C LYS A 62 17.22 -4.99 11.16
N GLY A 63 17.00 -6.16 11.75
CA GLY A 63 16.95 -6.31 13.20
C GLY A 63 16.49 -7.69 13.67
N LYS A 64 16.54 -7.93 14.98
CA LYS A 64 16.03 -9.18 15.59
C LYS A 64 14.52 -9.16 15.82
N LYS A 65 13.90 -7.97 15.85
CA LYS A 65 12.46 -7.77 16.03
C LYS A 65 11.87 -7.23 14.73
N THR A 66 10.68 -7.70 14.39
CA THR A 66 9.96 -7.33 13.17
C THR A 66 8.55 -6.88 13.53
N ILE A 67 8.08 -5.81 12.90
CA ILE A 67 6.70 -5.36 12.96
C ILE A 67 6.07 -5.66 11.59
N ALA A 68 4.91 -6.32 11.58
CA ALA A 68 4.15 -6.59 10.36
C ALA A 68 2.93 -5.68 10.31
N LEU A 69 2.72 -5.02 9.18
CA LEU A 69 1.49 -4.30 8.83
C LEU A 69 0.82 -5.06 7.69
N ARG A 70 -0.49 -5.26 7.80
CA ARG A 70 -1.29 -5.98 6.79
C ARG A 70 -2.52 -5.16 6.45
N ALA A 71 -2.79 -5.05 5.16
CA ALA A 71 -4.00 -4.45 4.59
C ALA A 71 -4.53 -5.33 3.46
N ASP A 72 -5.83 -5.22 3.18
CA ASP A 72 -6.49 -5.81 2.03
C ASP A 72 -6.72 -4.75 0.96
N MET A 73 -6.81 -5.18 -0.30
CA MET A 73 -6.94 -4.30 -1.48
C MET A 73 -8.21 -4.57 -2.30
N ASP A 74 -8.85 -5.71 -2.07
CA ASP A 74 -9.97 -6.18 -2.88
C ASP A 74 -11.27 -5.43 -2.58
N ALA A 75 -12.09 -5.29 -3.61
CA ALA A 75 -13.45 -4.81 -3.56
C ALA A 75 -14.45 -5.97 -3.61
N LEU A 76 -15.69 -5.66 -3.26
CA LEU A 76 -16.83 -6.57 -3.43
C LEU A 76 -17.51 -6.35 -4.78
N PRO A 77 -18.10 -7.39 -5.39
CA PRO A 77 -18.91 -7.28 -6.60
C PRO A 77 -20.23 -6.54 -6.39
#